data_AF-A0A345ZBX6-F1
#
_entry.id   AF-A0A345ZBX6-F1
#
_cell.length_a   1.000
_cell.length_b   1.000
_cell.length_c   1.000
_cell.angle_alpha   90.00
_cell.angle_beta   90.00
_cell.angle_gamma   90.00
#
_symmetry.space_group_name_H-M   'P 1'
#
loop_
_entity.id
_entity.type
_entity.pdbx_description
1 polymer ?
#
loop_
_entity_poly.entity_id
_entity_poly.type
_entity_poly.pdbx_seq_one_letter_code
_entity_poly.pdbx_strand_id
1 'polypeptide(L)'
;MSCAQLSYLHAYMVSLDYEPVAICLGAITFPSYVTPYANLYYNGKKLSIDVDTKEKSVAIIPYCLEEAKSQQQFHIVICGECKISSKENTIECLYVPLDVSYKFYTLSATREYNQDQEVDGYSWKVTENNLVDNNTIPQYAIIFLFDADLVEGLYVKSWPQNSNVRILPEIVIKKTASQKELVQAMNASAAASMDINGIHKRNMTCIKQIDQKAVLSLKS
;
A
#
# COMPACT_ATOMS: atom_id res chain seq x y z
N MET A 1 24.81 -16.95 37.09
CA MET A 1 24.10 -16.42 35.91
C MET A 1 25.07 -15.53 35.17
N SER A 2 25.44 -15.89 33.94
CA SER A 2 26.58 -15.31 33.24
C SER A 2 26.23 -13.98 32.56
N CYS A 3 27.21 -13.07 32.46
CA CYS A 3 27.12 -11.81 31.72
C CYS A 3 26.66 -11.97 30.25
N ALA A 4 26.64 -13.19 29.71
CA ALA A 4 26.22 -13.49 28.35
C ALA A 4 24.70 -13.32 28.12
N GLN A 5 23.86 -13.36 29.17
CA GLN A 5 22.41 -13.25 29.01
C GLN A 5 21.90 -11.80 28.97
N LEU A 6 22.68 -10.81 29.42
CA LEU A 6 22.31 -9.39 29.34
C LEU A 6 22.69 -8.75 27.99
N SER A 7 23.66 -9.31 27.27
CA SER A 7 24.04 -8.87 25.92
C SER A 7 23.04 -9.28 24.84
N TYR A 8 22.20 -10.29 25.08
CA TYR A 8 21.22 -10.77 24.09
C TYR A 8 19.94 -9.93 24.00
N LEU A 9 19.60 -9.19 25.06
CA LEU A 9 18.45 -8.28 25.09
C LEU A 9 18.79 -6.85 24.65
N HIS A 10 20.07 -6.47 24.67
CA HIS A 10 20.53 -5.18 24.14
C HIS A 10 20.72 -5.19 22.61
N ALA A 11 20.82 -6.37 21.99
CA ALA A 11 20.90 -6.49 20.53
C ALA A 11 19.53 -6.32 19.82
N TYR A 12 18.42 -6.32 20.56
CA TYR A 12 17.07 -6.20 19.99
C TYR A 12 16.48 -4.78 20.03
N MET A 13 17.23 -3.81 20.57
CA MET A 13 16.81 -2.40 20.64
C MET A 13 17.96 -1.45 20.30
N VAL A 14 18.76 -1.79 19.29
CA VAL A 14 19.59 -0.77 18.62
C VAL A 14 18.63 0.11 17.83
N SER A 15 18.42 1.29 18.39
CA SER A 15 17.69 2.42 17.83
C SER A 15 17.94 2.54 16.33
N LEU A 16 16.82 2.67 15.61
CA LEU A 16 16.80 3.17 14.23
C LEU A 16 17.22 4.65 14.23
N ASP A 17 18.47 4.97 14.54
CA ASP A 17 18.98 6.36 14.54
C ASP A 17 19.32 6.88 13.14
N TYR A 18 18.92 6.15 12.10
CA TYR A 18 18.86 6.63 10.73
C TYR A 18 17.63 6.04 10.02
N GLU A 19 16.45 6.55 10.36
CA GLU A 19 15.22 6.18 9.63
C GLU A 19 15.16 6.96 8.31
N PRO A 20 15.03 6.27 7.16
CA PRO A 20 14.76 6.92 5.87
C PRO A 20 13.61 7.92 5.98
N VAL A 21 13.74 9.08 5.35
CA VAL A 21 12.64 10.04 5.20
C VAL A 21 11.61 9.51 4.20
N ALA A 22 10.81 8.53 4.66
CA ALA A 22 9.40 8.26 4.36
C ALA A 22 8.88 8.34 2.90
N ILE A 23 9.72 8.05 1.90
CA ILE A 23 9.25 7.85 0.52
C ILE A 23 9.24 6.36 0.20
N CYS A 24 8.11 5.84 -0.28
CA CYS A 24 7.99 4.49 -0.83
C CYS A 24 7.91 4.56 -2.36
N LEU A 25 8.82 3.87 -3.04
CA LEU A 25 8.82 3.70 -4.50
C LEU A 25 8.39 2.28 -4.87
N GLY A 26 7.41 2.12 -5.75
CA GLY A 26 7.01 0.81 -6.27
C GLY A 26 7.07 0.77 -7.79
N ALA A 27 6.75 -0.38 -8.37
CA ALA A 27 6.52 -0.50 -9.80
C ALA A 27 5.49 -1.61 -10.08
N ILE A 28 4.83 -1.52 -11.23
CA ILE A 28 4.02 -2.59 -11.80
C ILE A 28 4.56 -2.87 -13.20
N THR A 29 4.96 -4.10 -13.47
CA THR A 29 5.50 -4.46 -14.79
C THR A 29 4.49 -5.29 -15.56
N PHE A 30 4.15 -4.80 -16.75
CA PHE A 30 3.23 -5.46 -17.67
C PHE A 30 4.01 -6.17 -18.79
N PRO A 31 3.55 -7.34 -19.27
CA PRO A 31 4.23 -8.05 -20.34
C PRO A 31 4.07 -7.40 -21.73
N SER A 32 3.10 -6.48 -21.87
CA SER A 32 2.80 -5.77 -23.10
C SER A 32 2.41 -4.33 -22.80
N TYR A 33 2.56 -3.43 -23.78
CA TYR A 33 2.13 -2.05 -23.61
C TYR A 33 0.61 -1.98 -23.49
N VAL A 34 0.16 -1.47 -22.35
CA VAL A 34 -1.24 -1.14 -22.08
C VAL A 34 -1.21 0.27 -21.54
N THR A 35 -2.08 1.17 -22.03
CA THR A 35 -2.24 2.49 -21.41
C THR A 35 -2.77 2.25 -20.00
N PRO A 36 -1.94 2.40 -18.96
CA PRO A 36 -2.27 1.82 -17.69
C PRO A 36 -3.08 2.82 -16.88
N TYR A 37 -4.37 2.55 -16.75
CA TYR A 37 -5.22 3.17 -15.75
C TYR A 37 -5.26 2.28 -14.51
N ALA A 38 -4.12 2.14 -13.84
CA ALA A 38 -4.05 1.37 -12.61
C ALA A 38 -4.78 2.12 -11.48
N ASN A 39 -5.59 1.39 -10.72
CA ASN A 39 -6.41 1.94 -9.64
C ASN A 39 -5.82 1.47 -8.31
N LEU A 40 -4.85 2.24 -7.80
CA LEU A 40 -4.21 1.97 -6.52
C LEU A 40 -4.75 2.92 -5.45
N TYR A 41 -4.95 2.39 -4.24
CA TYR A 41 -5.44 3.13 -3.09
C TYR A 41 -4.58 2.82 -1.87
N TYR A 42 -4.41 3.81 -0.99
CA TYR A 42 -3.83 3.62 0.33
C TYR A 42 -4.44 4.64 1.28
N ASN A 43 -4.78 4.20 2.51
CA ASN A 43 -5.37 5.04 3.55
C ASN A 43 -6.52 5.93 3.02
N GLY A 44 -7.41 5.32 2.24
CA GLY A 44 -8.56 5.99 1.65
C GLY A 44 -8.22 7.14 0.68
N LYS A 45 -7.07 7.08 -0.01
CA LYS A 45 -6.72 8.00 -1.08
C LYS A 45 -6.29 7.22 -2.31
N LYS A 46 -6.72 7.66 -3.49
CA LYS A 46 -6.21 7.15 -4.76
C LYS A 46 -4.77 7.63 -4.95
N LEU A 47 -3.89 6.69 -5.25
CA LEU A 47 -2.48 6.92 -5.46
C LEU A 47 -2.20 7.39 -6.90
N SER A 48 -1.21 8.29 -7.06
CA SER A 48 -0.81 8.88 -8.36
C SER A 48 0.27 8.07 -9.05
N ILE A 49 0.11 7.74 -10.32
CA ILE A 49 0.96 6.77 -11.03
C ILE A 49 1.64 7.44 -12.23
N ASP A 50 2.92 7.16 -12.47
CA ASP A 50 3.62 7.55 -13.70
C ASP A 50 3.57 6.38 -14.67
N VAL A 51 3.59 6.71 -15.94
CA VAL A 51 3.62 5.69 -16.98
C VAL A 51 4.90 5.84 -17.76
N ASP A 52 5.86 4.95 -17.51
CA ASP A 52 7.03 4.84 -18.38
C ASP A 52 6.66 4.05 -19.63
N THR A 53 6.31 4.82 -20.68
CA THR A 53 5.96 4.26 -21.98
C THR A 53 7.10 3.50 -22.67
N LYS A 54 8.37 3.72 -22.30
CA LYS A 54 9.53 3.11 -22.97
C LYS A 54 9.84 1.71 -22.43
N GLU A 55 9.68 1.49 -21.13
CA GLU A 55 10.03 0.23 -20.48
C GLU A 55 8.88 -0.79 -20.43
N LYS A 56 7.68 -0.45 -20.95
CA LYS A 56 6.43 -1.23 -20.75
C LYS A 56 6.13 -1.47 -19.27
N SER A 57 6.72 -0.67 -18.40
CA SER A 57 6.56 -0.69 -16.96
C SER A 57 5.75 0.52 -16.54
N VAL A 58 4.98 0.35 -15.48
CA VAL A 58 4.25 1.42 -14.84
C VAL A 58 5.01 1.72 -13.57
N ALA A 59 5.80 2.79 -13.61
CA ALA A 59 6.49 3.27 -12.44
C ALA A 59 5.46 3.86 -11.48
N ILE A 60 5.32 3.22 -10.32
CA ILE A 60 4.50 3.80 -9.27
C ILE A 60 5.32 4.97 -8.69
N ILE A 61 4.88 6.21 -8.94
CA ILE A 61 5.56 7.45 -8.50
C ILE A 61 5.80 7.40 -6.99
N PRO A 62 6.91 7.98 -6.51
CA PRO A 62 7.20 8.08 -5.08
C PRO A 62 6.00 8.57 -4.29
N TYR A 63 5.53 7.72 -3.38
CA TYR A 63 4.54 8.11 -2.38
C TYR A 63 5.25 8.49 -1.10
N CYS A 64 4.98 9.71 -0.61
CA CYS A 64 5.38 10.11 0.72
C CYS A 64 4.38 9.48 1.71
N LEU A 65 4.74 8.32 2.25
CA LEU A 65 4.05 7.76 3.40
C LEU A 65 4.66 8.48 4.61
N GLU A 66 4.11 9.62 5.01
CA GLU A 66 4.54 10.30 6.25
C GLU A 66 4.51 9.33 7.45
N GLU A 67 3.63 8.32 7.37
CA GLU A 67 3.42 7.20 8.29
C GLU A 67 4.47 6.06 8.18
N ALA A 68 5.26 6.00 7.09
CA ALA A 68 6.25 4.94 6.87
C ALA A 68 7.44 5.00 7.84
N LYS A 69 7.63 6.12 8.54
CA LYS A 69 8.68 6.25 9.56
C LYS A 69 8.51 5.17 10.64
N SER A 70 7.29 4.94 11.12
CA SER A 70 7.01 3.99 12.20
C SER A 70 6.56 2.59 11.74
N GLN A 71 6.17 2.42 10.48
CA GLN A 71 5.65 1.14 9.98
C GLN A 71 6.79 0.17 9.64
N GLN A 72 6.96 -0.87 10.47
CA GLN A 72 7.83 -2.02 10.19
C GLN A 72 7.19 -3.02 9.21
N GLN A 73 5.87 -2.92 9.03
CA GLN A 73 5.09 -3.81 8.19
C GLN A 73 4.18 -3.03 7.25
N PHE A 74 4.08 -3.52 6.02
CA PHE A 74 3.12 -3.06 5.01
C PHE A 74 2.25 -4.19 4.53
N HIS A 75 1.07 -3.83 4.06
CA HIS A 75 0.11 -4.76 3.49
C HIS A 75 -0.19 -4.38 2.05
N ILE A 76 -0.21 -5.36 1.15
CA ILE A 76 -0.66 -5.18 -0.24
C ILE A 76 -1.80 -6.17 -0.49
N VAL A 77 -2.93 -5.65 -0.96
CA VAL A 77 -4.08 -6.44 -1.40
C VAL A 77 -4.29 -6.18 -2.89
N ILE A 78 -4.41 -7.25 -3.66
CA ILE A 78 -4.75 -7.19 -5.09
C ILE A 78 -6.04 -7.97 -5.30
N CYS A 79 -7.06 -7.30 -5.82
CA CYS A 79 -8.38 -7.91 -6.09
C CYS A 79 -9.10 -7.19 -7.23
N GLY A 80 -10.00 -7.90 -7.93
CA GLY A 80 -10.76 -7.31 -9.04
C GLY A 80 -11.76 -6.23 -8.58
N GLU A 81 -12.30 -6.41 -7.38
CA GLU A 81 -13.22 -5.47 -6.73
C GLU A 81 -13.10 -5.55 -5.19
N CYS A 82 -13.52 -4.48 -4.51
CA CYS A 82 -13.77 -4.52 -3.07
C CYS A 82 -15.06 -3.75 -2.75
N LYS A 83 -15.75 -4.16 -1.69
CA LYS A 83 -17.00 -3.55 -1.23
C LYS A 83 -16.81 -2.82 0.09
N ILE A 84 -17.73 -1.90 0.34
CA ILE A 84 -17.74 -1.06 1.53
C ILE A 84 -18.79 -1.61 2.49
N SER A 85 -18.40 -1.87 3.73
CA SER A 85 -19.34 -2.03 4.83
C SER A 85 -19.55 -0.68 5.49
N SER A 86 -20.81 -0.27 5.64
CA SER A 86 -21.16 1.00 6.26
C SER A 86 -22.33 0.85 7.22
N LYS A 87 -22.26 1.56 8.35
CA LYS A 87 -23.33 1.66 9.33
C LYS A 87 -23.60 3.12 9.66
N GLU A 88 -24.86 3.53 9.61
CA GLU A 88 -25.31 4.88 10.04
C GLU A 88 -24.46 6.02 9.43
N ASN A 89 -24.13 5.90 8.13
CA ASN A 89 -23.28 6.82 7.34
C ASN A 89 -21.77 6.81 7.66
N THR A 90 -21.31 5.90 8.50
CA THR A 90 -19.88 5.66 8.76
C THR A 90 -19.42 4.45 7.97
N ILE A 91 -18.30 4.58 7.26
CA ILE A 91 -17.62 3.43 6.65
C ILE A 91 -16.90 2.68 7.76
N GLU A 92 -17.29 1.43 8.00
CA GLU A 92 -16.67 0.59 9.03
C GLU A 92 -15.43 -0.09 8.48
N CYS A 93 -15.54 -0.73 7.31
CA CYS A 93 -14.43 -1.41 6.67
C CYS A 93 -14.60 -1.54 5.16
N LEU A 94 -13.49 -1.90 4.50
CA LEU A 94 -13.48 -2.43 3.14
C LEU A 94 -13.26 -3.94 3.22
N TYR A 95 -13.89 -4.70 2.32
CA TYR A 95 -13.71 -6.15 2.25
C TYR A 95 -13.72 -6.65 0.81
N VAL A 96 -13.07 -7.79 0.57
CA VAL A 96 -13.13 -8.50 -0.71
C VAL A 96 -14.33 -9.45 -0.69
N PRO A 97 -15.26 -9.38 -1.66
CA PRO A 97 -16.38 -10.32 -1.73
C PRO A 97 -15.91 -11.79 -1.81
N LEU A 98 -16.68 -12.71 -1.24
CA LEU A 98 -16.27 -14.13 -1.12
C LEU A 98 -16.10 -14.83 -2.46
N ASP A 99 -16.76 -14.34 -3.50
CA ASP A 99 -16.74 -14.83 -4.88
C ASP A 99 -15.64 -14.22 -5.75
N VAL A 100 -14.82 -13.32 -5.18
CA VAL A 100 -13.78 -12.58 -5.90
C VAL A 100 -12.40 -13.10 -5.50
N SER A 101 -11.60 -13.48 -6.50
CA SER A 101 -10.20 -13.87 -6.31
C SER A 101 -9.37 -12.68 -5.81
N TYR A 102 -8.45 -12.95 -4.88
CA TYR A 102 -7.53 -11.95 -4.36
C TYR A 102 -6.16 -12.55 -4.01
N LYS A 103 -5.19 -11.65 -3.88
CA LYS A 103 -3.87 -11.92 -3.30
C LYS A 103 -3.60 -10.93 -2.18
N PHE A 104 -3.15 -11.42 -1.04
CA PHE A 104 -2.81 -10.58 0.11
C PHE A 104 -1.39 -10.87 0.59
N TYR A 105 -0.58 -9.81 0.62
CA TYR A 105 0.82 -9.86 1.00
C TYR A 105 1.08 -9.02 2.24
N THR A 106 1.85 -9.58 3.17
CA THR A 106 2.46 -8.84 4.28
C THR A 106 3.95 -8.67 3.99
N LEU A 107 4.42 -7.44 4.06
CA LEU A 107 5.79 -7.04 3.87
C LEU A 107 6.40 -6.68 5.22
N SER A 108 7.52 -7.29 5.58
CA SER A 108 8.26 -6.97 6.81
C SER A 108 9.67 -6.51 6.47
N ALA A 109 10.06 -5.33 6.96
CA ALA A 109 11.39 -4.80 6.69
C ALA A 109 12.47 -5.73 7.27
N THR A 110 13.46 -6.06 6.45
CA THR A 110 14.55 -6.97 6.81
C THR A 110 15.88 -6.31 6.48
N ARG A 111 16.91 -6.60 7.28
CA ARG A 111 18.29 -6.15 7.05
C ARG A 111 19.01 -7.14 6.14
N GLU A 112 19.76 -6.61 5.20
CA GLU A 112 20.70 -7.38 4.39
C GLU A 112 22.11 -7.19 4.93
N TYR A 113 22.86 -8.28 5.02
CA TYR A 113 24.19 -8.30 5.60
C TYR A 113 25.22 -8.71 4.55
N ASN A 114 26.37 -8.03 4.52
CA ASN A 114 27.50 -8.42 3.70
C ASN A 114 28.25 -9.63 4.29
N GLN A 115 29.35 -10.05 3.65
CA GLN A 115 30.17 -11.18 4.09
C GLN A 115 30.79 -10.97 5.48
N ASP A 116 31.01 -9.71 5.87
CA ASP A 116 31.59 -9.30 7.15
C ASP A 116 30.53 -9.13 8.26
N GLN A 117 29.27 -9.51 8.00
CA GLN A 117 28.10 -9.33 8.90
C GLN A 117 27.74 -7.87 9.21
N GLU A 118 28.20 -6.93 8.39
CA GLU A 118 27.75 -5.54 8.45
C GLU A 118 26.50 -5.34 7.62
N VAL A 119 25.63 -4.41 8.04
CA VAL A 119 24.40 -4.08 7.30
C VAL A 119 24.78 -3.36 6.00
N ASP A 120 24.49 -3.99 4.87
CA ASP A 120 24.76 -3.44 3.53
C ASP A 120 23.52 -2.74 2.94
N GLY A 121 22.34 -3.16 3.40
CA GLY A 121 21.09 -2.58 2.94
C GLY A 121 19.88 -3.16 3.65
N TYR A 122 18.73 -2.91 3.04
CA TYR A 122 17.45 -3.36 3.52
C TYR A 122 16.63 -3.90 2.36
N SER A 123 15.73 -4.83 2.67
CA SER A 123 14.74 -5.35 1.72
C SER A 123 13.44 -5.71 2.44
N TRP A 124 12.41 -6.06 1.67
CA TRP A 124 11.16 -6.58 2.21
C TRP A 124 11.18 -8.10 2.24
N LYS A 125 10.89 -8.69 3.40
CA LYS A 125 10.40 -10.07 3.46
C LYS A 125 8.93 -10.09 3.07
N VAL A 126 8.58 -10.83 2.03
CA VAL A 126 7.21 -10.96 1.53
C VAL A 126 6.62 -12.28 2.00
N THR A 127 5.43 -12.24 2.60
CA THR A 127 4.63 -13.42 2.93
C THR A 127 3.24 -13.27 2.35
N GLU A 128 2.80 -14.24 1.55
CA GLU A 128 1.41 -14.34 1.10
C GLU A 128 0.55 -14.94 2.21
N ASN A 129 -0.56 -14.29 2.53
CA ASN A 129 -1.48 -14.69 3.60
C ASN A 129 -2.92 -14.64 3.08
N ASN A 130 -3.85 -15.23 3.83
CA ASN A 130 -5.27 -15.00 3.62
C ASN A 130 -5.74 -13.77 4.40
N LEU A 131 -6.72 -13.05 3.86
CA LEU A 131 -7.44 -12.03 4.62
C LEU A 131 -8.20 -12.70 5.77
N VAL A 132 -8.29 -12.00 6.89
CA VAL A 132 -9.03 -12.44 8.08
C VAL A 132 -10.40 -11.76 8.12
N ASP A 133 -11.23 -12.15 9.09
CA ASP A 133 -12.50 -11.49 9.41
C ASP A 133 -13.41 -11.24 8.20
N ASN A 134 -13.81 -12.32 7.52
CA ASN A 134 -14.65 -12.28 6.31
C ASN A 134 -14.05 -11.43 5.18
N ASN A 135 -12.79 -11.68 4.87
CA ASN A 135 -12.04 -10.98 3.81
C ASN A 135 -11.94 -9.46 4.03
N THR A 136 -11.89 -9.01 5.28
CA THR A 136 -11.73 -7.59 5.60
C THR A 136 -10.32 -7.12 5.25
N ILE A 137 -10.23 -5.99 4.55
CA ILE A 137 -8.98 -5.36 4.15
C ILE A 137 -8.42 -4.52 5.32
N PRO A 138 -7.14 -4.71 5.71
CA PRO A 138 -6.52 -3.90 6.76
C PRO A 138 -6.49 -2.39 6.42
N GLN A 139 -6.64 -1.54 7.43
CA GLN A 139 -6.76 -0.07 7.28
C GLN A 139 -5.58 0.58 6.52
N TYR A 140 -4.36 0.07 6.68
CA TYR A 140 -3.14 0.59 6.04
C TYR A 140 -2.63 -0.34 4.92
N ALA A 141 -3.54 -1.06 4.26
CA ALA A 141 -3.19 -1.82 3.06
C ALA A 141 -3.14 -0.91 1.82
N ILE A 142 -2.14 -1.16 0.97
CA ILE A 142 -2.17 -0.72 -0.42
C ILE A 142 -3.14 -1.66 -1.14
N ILE A 143 -4.19 -1.10 -1.73
CA ILE A 143 -5.20 -1.84 -2.49
C ILE A 143 -4.93 -1.56 -3.96
N PHE A 144 -4.63 -2.60 -4.73
CA PHE A 144 -4.56 -2.54 -6.18
C PHE A 144 -5.79 -3.22 -6.76
N LEU A 145 -6.70 -2.43 -7.34
CA LEU A 145 -7.84 -2.99 -8.07
C LEU A 145 -7.34 -3.49 -9.43
N PHE A 146 -7.20 -4.81 -9.53
CA PHE A 146 -6.77 -5.54 -10.70
C PHE A 146 -7.10 -7.03 -10.55
N ASP A 147 -7.28 -7.73 -11.66
CA ASP A 147 -7.51 -9.17 -11.65
C ASP A 147 -6.31 -9.91 -11.00
N ALA A 148 -6.55 -10.50 -9.83
CA ALA A 148 -5.54 -11.20 -9.04
C ALA A 148 -4.99 -12.44 -9.75
N ASP A 149 -5.78 -13.06 -10.62
CA ASP A 149 -5.39 -14.26 -11.36
C ASP A 149 -4.40 -13.93 -12.49
N LEU A 150 -4.33 -12.67 -12.92
CA LEU A 150 -3.33 -12.19 -13.88
C LEU A 150 -2.01 -11.78 -13.22
N VAL A 151 -1.95 -11.70 -11.90
CA VAL A 151 -0.72 -11.36 -11.16
C VAL A 151 0.11 -12.62 -10.95
N GLU A 152 1.40 -12.55 -11.26
CA GLU A 152 2.36 -13.63 -11.00
C GLU A 152 2.78 -13.61 -9.52
N GLY A 153 3.19 -12.44 -9.02
CA GLY A 153 3.57 -12.25 -7.63
C GLY A 153 4.25 -10.89 -7.40
N LEU A 154 5.07 -10.82 -6.35
CA LEU A 154 5.85 -9.65 -6.00
C LEU A 154 7.34 -9.92 -6.20
N TYR A 155 8.05 -8.99 -6.83
CA TYR A 155 9.51 -9.02 -6.96
C TYR A 155 10.16 -8.04 -5.99
N VAL A 156 10.93 -8.56 -5.03
CA VAL A 156 11.57 -7.77 -3.98
C VAL A 156 12.80 -7.06 -4.53
N LYS A 157 12.92 -5.77 -4.22
CA LYS A 157 14.12 -4.96 -4.48
C LYS A 157 14.74 -4.53 -3.16
N SER A 158 16.07 -4.56 -3.12
CA SER A 158 16.84 -4.05 -1.98
C SER A 158 17.09 -2.55 -2.15
N TRP A 159 17.30 -1.85 -1.03
CA TRP A 159 17.71 -0.45 -1.03
C TRP A 159 18.90 -0.22 -0.07
N PRO A 160 19.79 0.74 -0.38
CA PRO A 160 20.97 1.00 0.43
C PRO A 160 20.63 1.47 1.85
N GLN A 161 21.54 1.22 2.80
CA GLN A 161 21.39 1.63 4.19
C GLN A 161 21.12 3.15 4.35
N ASN A 162 21.80 3.97 3.54
CA ASN A 162 21.70 5.43 3.57
C ASN A 162 20.60 5.99 2.66
N SER A 163 19.71 5.13 2.16
CA SER A 163 18.61 5.57 1.31
C SER A 163 17.56 6.32 2.12
N ASN A 164 17.12 7.47 1.60
CA ASN A 164 15.94 8.17 2.12
C ASN A 164 14.62 7.54 1.65
N VAL A 165 14.70 6.50 0.81
CA VAL A 165 13.57 5.89 0.13
C VAL A 165 13.54 4.40 0.42
N ARG A 166 12.38 3.88 0.81
CA ARG A 166 12.11 2.43 0.87
C ARG A 166 11.56 1.99 -0.49
N ILE A 167 12.05 0.90 -1.03
CA ILE A 167 11.58 0.40 -2.33
C ILE A 167 10.55 -0.70 -2.06
N LEU A 168 9.28 -0.44 -2.35
CA LEU A 168 8.23 -1.46 -2.33
C LEU A 168 8.52 -2.54 -3.39
N PRO A 169 8.10 -3.79 -3.15
CA PRO A 169 8.20 -4.82 -4.17
C PRO A 169 7.45 -4.43 -5.44
N GLU A 170 7.98 -4.87 -6.57
CA GLU A 170 7.36 -4.69 -7.88
C GLU A 170 6.24 -5.72 -8.06
N ILE A 171 5.06 -5.27 -8.49
CA ILE A 171 3.94 -6.15 -8.83
C ILE A 171 4.17 -6.67 -10.25
N VAL A 172 4.32 -7.99 -10.39
CA VAL A 172 4.63 -8.63 -11.68
C VAL A 172 3.36 -9.24 -12.26
N ILE A 173 2.99 -8.81 -13.46
CA ILE A 173 1.87 -9.38 -14.21
C ILE A 173 2.34 -10.56 -15.07
N LYS A 174 1.57 -11.65 -15.11
CA LYS A 174 1.93 -12.89 -15.81
C LYS A 174 2.30 -12.64 -17.26
N LYS A 175 3.44 -13.19 -17.69
CA LYS A 175 3.91 -13.09 -19.10
C LYS A 175 2.94 -13.70 -20.13
N THR A 176 2.12 -14.65 -19.70
CA THR A 176 1.13 -15.32 -20.55
C THR A 176 -0.14 -14.49 -20.75
N ALA A 177 -0.35 -13.42 -19.99
CA ALA A 177 -1.53 -12.57 -20.12
C ALA A 177 -1.51 -11.82 -21.46
N SER A 178 -2.56 -12.00 -22.25
CA SER A 178 -2.74 -11.31 -23.52
C SER A 178 -3.11 -9.84 -23.30
N GLN A 179 -2.77 -8.97 -24.26
CA GLN A 179 -3.16 -7.56 -24.21
C GLN A 179 -4.67 -7.37 -24.02
N LYS A 180 -5.49 -8.25 -24.61
CA LYS A 180 -6.95 -8.22 -24.46
C LYS A 180 -7.39 -8.46 -23.02
N GLU A 181 -6.84 -9.49 -22.37
CA GLU A 181 -7.14 -9.79 -20.96
C GLU A 181 -6.71 -8.63 -20.06
N LEU A 182 -5.54 -8.05 -20.31
CA LEU A 182 -5.05 -6.89 -19.56
C LEU A 182 -5.98 -5.68 -19.69
N VAL A 183 -6.43 -5.35 -20.90
CA VAL A 183 -7.38 -4.25 -21.14
C VAL A 183 -8.73 -4.54 -20.46
N GLN A 184 -9.20 -5.78 -20.53
CA GLN A 184 -10.45 -6.18 -19.88
C GLN A 184 -10.37 -6.06 -18.36
N ALA A 185 -9.29 -6.55 -17.75
CA ALA A 185 -9.04 -6.42 -16.32
C ALA A 185 -8.98 -4.94 -15.91
N MET A 186 -8.25 -4.10 -16.65
CA MET A 186 -8.18 -2.65 -16.36
C MET A 186 -9.54 -1.96 -16.46
N ASN A 187 -10.35 -2.29 -17.46
CA ASN A 187 -11.69 -1.73 -17.61
C ASN A 187 -12.63 -2.17 -16.47
N ALA A 188 -12.56 -3.45 -16.09
CA ALA A 188 -13.32 -3.97 -14.96
C ALA A 188 -12.92 -3.27 -13.66
N SER A 189 -11.62 -3.11 -13.42
CA SER A 189 -11.11 -2.37 -12.26
C SER A 189 -11.51 -0.90 -12.28
N ALA A 190 -11.54 -0.25 -13.43
CA ALA A 190 -12.01 1.13 -13.55
C ALA A 190 -13.50 1.26 -13.16
N ALA A 191 -14.34 0.32 -13.58
CA ALA A 191 -15.74 0.27 -13.17
C ALA A 191 -15.89 0.01 -11.66
N ALA A 192 -15.20 -1.00 -11.12
CA ALA A 192 -15.19 -1.31 -9.68
C ALA A 192 -14.68 -0.14 -8.83
N SER A 193 -13.77 0.67 -9.37
CA SER A 193 -13.21 1.83 -8.67
C SER A 193 -14.21 2.97 -8.45
N MET A 194 -15.34 3.01 -9.17
CA MET A 194 -16.28 4.13 -9.12
C MET A 194 -16.85 4.37 -7.72
N ASP A 195 -17.20 3.30 -7.01
CA ASP A 195 -17.77 3.38 -5.66
C ASP A 195 -16.76 3.90 -4.65
N ILE A 196 -15.52 3.39 -4.74
CA ILE A 196 -14.41 3.79 -3.87
C ILE A 196 -14.00 5.24 -4.15
N ASN A 197 -13.92 5.63 -5.43
CA ASN A 197 -13.64 7.01 -5.83
C ASN A 197 -14.71 7.99 -5.31
N GLY A 198 -15.97 7.56 -5.22
CA GLY A 198 -17.08 8.35 -4.70
C GLY A 198 -16.92 8.73 -3.23
N ILE A 199 -16.33 7.84 -2.42
CA ILE A 199 -15.98 8.12 -1.02
C ILE A 199 -14.88 9.19 -0.94
N HIS A 200 -13.85 9.05 -1.77
CA HIS A 200 -12.64 9.86 -1.68
C HIS A 200 -12.81 11.28 -2.22
N LYS A 201 -13.84 11.56 -3.04
CA LYS A 201 -14.18 12.92 -3.47
C LYS A 201 -14.98 13.72 -2.43
N ARG A 202 -15.67 13.07 -1.47
CA ARG A 202 -16.57 13.73 -0.52
C ARG A 202 -15.85 14.41 0.65
N ASN A 203 -14.59 14.09 0.90
CA ASN A 203 -13.80 14.70 1.97
C ASN A 203 -12.98 15.89 1.46
N MET A 204 -13.61 17.06 1.23
CA MET A 204 -12.96 18.39 1.29
C MET A 204 -13.98 19.54 1.37
N THR A 205 -14.94 19.45 2.29
CA THR A 205 -15.47 20.65 2.96
C THR A 205 -15.56 20.33 4.42
N CYS A 206 -14.47 20.63 5.14
CA CYS A 206 -14.54 20.90 6.56
C CYS A 206 -15.66 21.94 6.73
N ILE A 207 -16.82 21.50 7.23
CA ILE A 207 -17.81 22.40 7.79
C ILE A 207 -17.08 23.05 8.95
N LYS A 208 -16.52 24.25 8.70
CA LYS A 208 -16.04 25.10 9.79
C LYS A 208 -17.24 25.26 10.70
N GLN A 209 -17.12 24.75 11.93
CA GLN A 209 -18.05 25.06 12.99
C GLN A 209 -18.23 26.57 12.99
N ILE A 210 -19.44 27.02 12.69
CA ILE A 210 -19.83 28.41 12.87
C ILE A 210 -19.78 28.61 14.39
N ASP A 211 -18.77 29.32 14.86
CA ASP A 211 -18.74 29.85 16.22
C ASP A 211 -19.98 30.72 16.40
N GLN A 212 -21.04 30.15 16.98
CA GLN A 212 -22.17 30.90 17.51
C GLN A 212 -21.73 31.59 18.80
N LYS A 213 -20.89 32.62 18.70
CA LYS A 213 -20.87 33.70 19.69
C LYS A 213 -22.00 34.67 19.34
N ALA A 214 -23.23 34.22 19.55
CA ALA A 214 -24.38 35.10 19.62
C ALA A 214 -24.37 35.76 21.01
N VAL A 215 -24.09 37.06 20.96
CA VAL A 215 -24.22 38.06 22.01
C VAL A 215 -25.57 37.90 22.72
N LEU A 216 -25.54 37.66 24.04
CA LEU A 216 -26.66 37.97 24.91
C LEU A 216 -26.25 39.12 25.81
N SER A 217 -26.81 40.28 25.48
CA SER A 217 -26.79 41.51 26.23
C SER A 217 -27.30 41.30 27.66
N LEU A 218 -26.53 41.78 28.64
CA LEU A 218 -27.02 42.04 29.99
C LEU A 218 -26.84 43.53 30.28
N LYS A 219 -27.94 44.28 30.31
CA LYS A 219 -28.49 44.91 31.53
C LYS A 219 -29.53 45.98 31.15
N SER A 220 -30.74 45.76 31.66
CA SER A 220 -31.64 46.80 32.18
C SER A 220 -31.06 47.46 33.42
#